data_AF-A0A0C6FQM7-F1
#
_entry.id   AF-A0A0C6FQM7-F1
#
_cell.length_a   1.000
_cell.length_b   1.000
_cell.length_c   1.000
_cell.angle_alpha   90.00
_cell.angle_beta   90.00
_cell.angle_gamma   90.00
#
_symmetry.space_group_name_H-M   'P 1'
#
loop_
_entity.id
_entity.type
_entity.pdbx_description
1 polymer ?
#
loop_
_entity_poly.entity_id
_entity_poly.type
_entity_poly.pdbx_seq_one_letter_code
_entity_poly.pdbx_strand_id
1 'polypeptide(L)'
;MASNTKPEGKGKLSEVEAAIRLRMSPELLEHFTRYGAKAGIRRKLACETADGLRWYEEAELAAFDKFLREPWPVKEGKTRPHMPEKVRLEIKLEANCGCAICNHGANCEAAHIEPVAQTLSHHPAGLIWLCPNHHTDFDKGVYMPRDVDLATVRAVKQMLVNRRVRGWTIERNASLAVLQLVRQIEEIGGLLANAQFAAAHGAAVALAEQDIVALEETASRAATAKPTAGPVGRSYGKFAAKVATSAKGARALPGARIPTFAAAVVEARDEFLRDASMTACPLCGGAGSWDGSDCPACGGEGYIGTTEARRIDVLAYQAVNCPVCDGLGQRNGSPCTACGGERRMQRRHAEAVDARDYQEVPCPVCAGVGRRHGEECPACGGERSMERHVADRIDPTAYDEVDCPLCHGSGRRDGLDCPVCRGDGRVEARHAERVDLSDYAEVPCRLCGGSGQVNGYDCPPCGGDGRMERQLADRYDWSQYDLVTCPSCKGTGQRHDFDCRSCGGEGQVYRRQLAWIED
;
A
#
# COMPACT_ATOMS: atom_id res chain seq x y z
N MET A 1 -30.08 -43.95 -35.49
CA MET A 1 -28.96 -44.01 -34.52
C MET A 1 -28.32 -42.62 -34.49
N ALA A 2 -28.73 -41.78 -33.55
CA ALA A 2 -28.17 -40.44 -33.38
C ALA A 2 -26.89 -40.57 -32.55
N SER A 3 -25.73 -40.30 -33.16
CA SER A 3 -24.46 -40.31 -32.43
C SER A 3 -24.32 -39.01 -31.67
N ASN A 4 -24.17 -39.16 -30.36
CA ASN A 4 -24.07 -38.10 -29.37
C ASN A 4 -22.64 -37.54 -29.38
N THR A 5 -22.40 -36.43 -30.08
CA THR A 5 -21.14 -35.68 -29.98
C THR A 5 -21.23 -34.68 -28.83
N LYS A 6 -20.53 -35.02 -27.74
CA LYS A 6 -20.33 -34.19 -26.55
C LYS A 6 -19.41 -33.01 -26.92
N PRO A 7 -19.75 -31.74 -26.59
CA PRO A 7 -18.92 -30.60 -26.98
C PRO A 7 -17.66 -30.50 -26.09
N GLU A 8 -16.51 -30.28 -26.73
CA GLU A 8 -15.20 -30.12 -26.09
C GLU A 8 -15.07 -28.76 -25.38
N GLY A 9 -15.17 -28.76 -24.04
CA GLY A 9 -14.21 -28.17 -23.10
C GLY A 9 -13.76 -26.71 -23.21
N LYS A 10 -14.61 -25.74 -23.55
CA LYS A 10 -14.32 -24.29 -23.35
C LYS A 10 -15.05 -23.78 -22.11
N GLY A 11 -14.33 -23.40 -21.04
CA GLY A 11 -14.95 -22.72 -19.87
C GLY A 11 -14.25 -22.81 -18.50
N LYS A 12 -13.22 -23.65 -18.32
CA LYS A 12 -12.62 -23.93 -16.99
C LYS A 12 -11.28 -23.21 -16.78
N LEU A 13 -11.12 -22.59 -15.62
CA LEU A 13 -9.92 -21.93 -15.12
C LEU A 13 -9.23 -22.78 -14.05
N SER A 14 -7.90 -22.76 -14.04
CA SER A 14 -7.09 -23.28 -12.93
C SER A 14 -7.23 -22.43 -11.67
N GLU A 15 -6.73 -22.92 -10.54
CA GLU A 15 -6.78 -22.20 -9.25
C GLU A 15 -6.10 -20.82 -9.29
N VAL A 16 -4.94 -20.71 -9.96
CA VAL A 16 -4.20 -19.44 -10.10
C VAL A 16 -4.93 -18.48 -11.05
N GLU A 17 -5.51 -18.99 -12.15
CA GLU A 17 -6.31 -18.17 -13.07
C GLU A 17 -7.59 -17.68 -12.41
N ALA A 18 -8.25 -18.52 -11.60
CA ALA A 18 -9.40 -18.15 -10.79
C ALA A 18 -9.03 -17.10 -9.74
N ALA A 19 -7.86 -17.23 -9.11
CA ALA A 19 -7.34 -16.27 -8.14
C ALA A 19 -7.08 -14.89 -8.76
N ILE A 20 -6.43 -14.85 -9.93
CA ILE A 20 -6.23 -13.62 -10.72
C ILE A 20 -7.59 -13.01 -11.10
N ARG A 21 -8.54 -13.84 -11.54
CA ARG A 21 -9.86 -13.40 -12.01
C ARG A 21 -10.75 -12.82 -10.92
N LEU A 22 -10.74 -13.43 -9.73
CA LEU A 22 -11.52 -12.98 -8.57
C LEU A 22 -10.74 -12.01 -7.67
N ARG A 23 -9.44 -11.83 -7.92
CA ARG A 23 -8.54 -11.02 -7.10
C ARG A 23 -8.54 -11.48 -5.63
N MET A 24 -8.51 -12.79 -5.44
CA MET A 24 -8.49 -13.48 -4.15
C MET A 24 -7.45 -14.58 -4.21
N SER A 25 -6.79 -14.88 -3.09
CA SER A 25 -5.75 -15.92 -3.07
C SER A 25 -6.26 -17.32 -3.42
N PRO A 26 -5.41 -18.18 -4.01
CA PRO A 26 -5.68 -19.61 -4.18
C PRO A 26 -6.20 -20.27 -2.90
N GLU A 27 -5.58 -19.99 -1.75
CA GLU A 27 -5.94 -20.58 -0.46
C GLU A 27 -7.32 -20.15 0.04
N LEU A 28 -7.77 -18.94 -0.32
CA LEU A 28 -9.11 -18.49 -0.01
C LEU A 28 -10.14 -19.17 -0.93
N LEU A 29 -9.82 -19.33 -2.22
CA LEU A 29 -10.69 -20.07 -3.14
C LEU A 29 -10.81 -21.55 -2.74
N GLU A 30 -9.72 -22.19 -2.34
CA GLU A 30 -9.73 -23.53 -1.75
C GLU A 30 -10.63 -23.60 -0.52
N HIS A 31 -10.56 -22.61 0.36
CA HIS A 31 -11.41 -22.57 1.53
C HIS A 31 -12.89 -22.52 1.15
N PHE A 32 -13.25 -21.75 0.12
CA PHE A 32 -14.64 -21.65 -0.35
C PHE A 32 -15.15 -22.92 -1.06
N THR A 33 -14.28 -23.80 -1.55
CA THR A 33 -14.74 -25.12 -2.06
C THR A 33 -15.04 -26.09 -0.93
N ARG A 34 -14.36 -25.95 0.22
CA ARG A 34 -14.54 -26.82 1.39
C ARG A 34 -15.63 -26.34 2.33
N TYR A 35 -15.75 -25.03 2.52
CA TYR A 35 -16.62 -24.39 3.51
C TYR A 35 -17.52 -23.34 2.87
N GLY A 36 -18.75 -23.21 3.38
CA GLY A 36 -19.65 -22.14 2.95
C GLY A 36 -19.12 -20.78 3.42
N ALA A 37 -19.11 -19.79 2.54
CA ALA A 37 -18.56 -18.47 2.86
C ALA A 37 -19.40 -17.73 3.91
N LYS A 38 -20.74 -17.85 3.83
CA LYS A 38 -21.69 -17.13 4.69
C LYS A 38 -22.23 -18.05 5.78
N ALA A 39 -22.26 -17.56 7.02
CA ALA A 39 -22.78 -18.32 8.17
C ALA A 39 -24.22 -18.80 7.91
N GLY A 40 -24.49 -20.08 8.15
CA GLY A 40 -25.81 -20.69 7.94
C GLY A 40 -26.16 -21.00 6.47
N ILE A 41 -25.37 -20.56 5.49
CA ILE A 41 -25.60 -20.84 4.06
C ILE A 41 -24.61 -21.92 3.59
N ARG A 42 -25.13 -23.03 3.06
CA ARG A 42 -24.33 -24.18 2.64
C ARG A 42 -23.70 -24.04 1.24
N ARG A 43 -23.93 -22.92 0.53
CA ARG A 43 -23.36 -22.68 -0.80
C ARG A 43 -21.84 -22.60 -0.71
N LYS A 44 -21.17 -23.49 -1.44
CA LYS A 44 -19.72 -23.54 -1.62
C LYS A 44 -19.39 -23.15 -3.05
N LEU A 45 -18.14 -22.75 -3.29
CA LEU A 45 -17.63 -22.53 -4.63
C LEU A 45 -17.50 -23.89 -5.32
N ALA A 46 -18.22 -24.10 -6.42
CA ALA A 46 -18.12 -25.36 -7.14
C ALA A 46 -16.79 -25.44 -7.89
N CYS A 47 -16.12 -26.58 -7.77
CA CYS A 47 -14.94 -26.91 -8.54
C CYS A 47 -14.94 -28.39 -8.92
N GLU A 48 -14.26 -28.71 -10.01
CA GLU A 48 -13.95 -30.08 -10.40
C GLU A 48 -12.52 -30.41 -9.98
N THR A 49 -12.33 -31.57 -9.36
CA THR A 49 -11.00 -32.07 -9.03
C THR A 49 -10.58 -33.08 -10.09
N ALA A 50 -9.54 -32.77 -10.84
CA ALA A 50 -8.94 -33.66 -11.84
C ALA A 50 -7.42 -33.67 -11.64
N ASP A 51 -6.80 -34.86 -11.62
CA ASP A 51 -5.36 -35.06 -11.41
C ASP A 51 -4.80 -34.38 -10.13
N GLY A 52 -5.61 -34.31 -9.07
CA GLY A 52 -5.23 -33.66 -7.81
C GLY A 52 -5.29 -32.13 -7.84
N LEU A 53 -5.83 -31.53 -8.91
CA LEU A 53 -5.89 -30.09 -9.13
C LEU A 53 -7.35 -29.63 -9.24
N ARG A 54 -7.63 -28.41 -8.80
CA ARG A 54 -8.98 -27.81 -8.80
C ARG A 54 -9.21 -26.94 -10.03
N TRP A 55 -10.35 -27.16 -10.67
CA TRP A 55 -10.82 -26.49 -11.87
C TRP A 55 -12.13 -25.78 -11.61
N TYR A 56 -12.25 -24.56 -12.09
CA TYR A 56 -13.39 -23.69 -11.82
C TYR A 56 -14.05 -23.25 -13.12
N GLU A 57 -15.36 -23.43 -13.24
CA GLU A 57 -16.11 -22.87 -14.36
C GLU A 57 -16.16 -21.34 -14.25
N GLU A 58 -15.88 -20.63 -15.35
CA GLU A 58 -15.85 -19.16 -15.32
C GLU A 58 -17.21 -18.56 -14.91
N ALA A 59 -18.31 -19.17 -15.37
CA ALA A 59 -19.66 -18.77 -14.98
C ALA A 59 -19.92 -18.96 -13.48
N GLU A 60 -19.38 -20.03 -12.89
CA GLU A 60 -19.50 -20.28 -11.44
C GLU A 60 -18.67 -19.26 -10.65
N LEU A 61 -17.44 -18.94 -11.08
CA LEU A 61 -16.62 -17.92 -10.43
C LEU A 61 -17.33 -16.57 -10.41
N ALA A 62 -17.92 -16.15 -11.53
CA ALA A 62 -18.68 -14.91 -11.62
C ALA A 62 -19.93 -14.93 -10.73
N ALA A 63 -20.68 -16.05 -10.73
CA ALA A 63 -21.86 -16.22 -9.90
C ALA A 63 -21.53 -16.28 -8.40
N PHE A 64 -20.37 -16.83 -8.04
CA PHE A 64 -19.90 -16.92 -6.67
C PHE A 64 -19.37 -15.56 -6.17
N ASP A 65 -18.63 -14.81 -6.99
CA ASP A 65 -18.21 -13.43 -6.66
C ASP A 65 -19.44 -12.54 -6.38
N LYS A 66 -20.46 -12.60 -7.25
CA LYS A 66 -21.72 -11.90 -7.04
C LYS A 66 -22.38 -12.30 -5.70
N PHE A 67 -22.42 -13.59 -5.40
CA PHE A 67 -22.94 -14.10 -4.14
C PHE A 67 -22.16 -13.59 -2.93
N LEU A 68 -20.83 -13.53 -2.99
CA LEU A 68 -20.02 -12.99 -1.90
C LEU A 68 -20.29 -11.50 -1.64
N ARG A 69 -20.65 -10.74 -2.68
CA ARG A 69 -20.97 -9.29 -2.57
C ARG A 69 -22.32 -9.02 -1.92
N GLU A 70 -23.30 -9.90 -2.10
CA GLU A 70 -24.62 -9.78 -1.45
C GLU A 70 -24.50 -9.76 0.09
N PRO A 71 -25.43 -9.11 0.81
CA PRO A 71 -25.49 -9.12 2.27
C PRO A 71 -25.33 -10.51 2.90
N TRP A 72 -24.63 -10.58 4.04
CA TRP A 72 -24.34 -11.79 4.79
C TRP A 72 -25.30 -11.93 5.96
N PRO A 73 -25.74 -13.16 6.32
CA PRO A 73 -26.68 -13.37 7.41
C PRO A 73 -26.13 -12.87 8.75
N VAL A 74 -26.98 -12.14 9.47
CA VAL A 74 -26.72 -11.68 10.83
C VAL A 74 -27.38 -12.67 11.80
N LYS A 75 -26.61 -13.18 12.76
CA LYS A 75 -27.16 -14.07 13.80
C LYS A 75 -28.13 -13.29 14.69
N GLU A 76 -29.19 -13.94 15.14
CA GLU A 76 -30.13 -13.39 16.09
C GLU A 76 -29.43 -12.79 17.33
N GLY A 77 -29.79 -11.57 17.69
CA GLY A 77 -29.15 -10.81 18.78
C GLY A 77 -27.80 -10.17 18.44
N LYS A 78 -27.36 -10.18 17.18
CA LYS A 78 -26.16 -9.45 16.71
C LYS A 78 -26.55 -8.37 15.71
N THR A 79 -25.68 -7.36 15.57
CA THR A 79 -25.85 -6.23 14.64
C THR A 79 -25.00 -6.36 13.37
N ARG A 80 -24.05 -7.30 13.34
CA ARG A 80 -23.11 -7.48 12.23
C ARG A 80 -22.95 -8.97 11.88
N PRO A 81 -22.76 -9.33 10.61
CA PRO A 81 -22.51 -10.71 10.21
C PRO A 81 -21.15 -11.19 10.71
N HIS A 82 -20.99 -12.50 10.89
CA HIS A 82 -19.72 -13.12 11.29
C HIS A 82 -18.71 -13.10 10.13
N MET A 83 -17.48 -12.64 10.39
CA MET A 83 -16.38 -12.68 9.43
C MET A 83 -15.60 -14.00 9.56
N PRO A 84 -15.49 -14.81 8.50
CA PRO A 84 -14.66 -16.02 8.52
C PRO A 84 -13.19 -15.69 8.73
N GLU A 85 -12.50 -16.52 9.53
CA GLU A 85 -11.07 -16.32 9.82
C GLU A 85 -10.21 -16.32 8.55
N LYS A 86 -10.55 -17.14 7.54
CA LYS A 86 -9.82 -17.18 6.28
C LYS A 86 -9.95 -15.89 5.47
N VAL A 87 -11.10 -15.21 5.54
CA VAL A 87 -11.29 -13.87 4.94
C VAL A 87 -10.44 -12.86 5.70
N ARG A 88 -10.46 -12.88 7.03
CA ARG A 88 -9.61 -12.00 7.86
C ARG A 88 -8.12 -12.20 7.55
N LEU A 89 -7.67 -13.45 7.41
CA LEU A 89 -6.30 -13.80 7.05
C LEU A 89 -5.93 -13.31 5.65
N GLU A 90 -6.84 -13.40 4.68
CA GLU A 90 -6.61 -12.87 3.33
C GLU A 90 -6.28 -11.38 3.35
N ILE A 91 -7.07 -10.60 4.09
CA ILE A 91 -6.88 -9.15 4.19
C ILE A 91 -5.57 -8.81 4.94
N LYS A 92 -5.24 -9.58 5.98
CA LYS A 92 -3.96 -9.46 6.69
C LYS A 92 -2.76 -9.70 5.76
N LEU A 93 -2.81 -10.76 4.96
CA LEU A 93 -1.72 -11.11 4.02
C LEU A 93 -1.64 -10.10 2.87
N GLU A 94 -2.77 -9.55 2.43
CA GLU A 94 -2.83 -8.49 1.42
C GLU A 94 -2.05 -7.24 1.84
N ALA A 95 -2.10 -6.88 3.11
CA ALA A 95 -1.34 -5.78 3.68
C ALA A 95 0.03 -6.20 4.26
N ASN A 96 0.56 -7.36 3.87
CA ASN A 96 1.87 -7.86 4.33
C ASN A 96 2.01 -7.93 5.87
N CYS A 97 0.93 -8.33 6.56
CA CYS A 97 0.85 -8.41 8.02
C CYS A 97 1.02 -7.08 8.76
N GLY A 98 1.03 -5.93 8.07
CA GLY A 98 1.08 -4.59 8.67
C GLY A 98 -0.13 -3.75 8.27
N CYS A 99 -0.37 -2.66 8.99
CA CYS A 99 -1.40 -1.68 8.62
C CYS A 99 -1.19 -1.18 7.19
N ALA A 100 -2.24 -1.16 6.37
CA ALA A 100 -2.16 -0.71 4.98
C ALA A 100 -1.71 0.76 4.82
N ILE A 101 -1.85 1.57 5.86
CA ILE A 101 -1.51 3.00 5.85
C ILE A 101 -0.10 3.24 6.41
N CYS A 102 0.17 2.79 7.65
CA CYS A 102 1.44 3.07 8.33
C CYS A 102 2.38 1.88 8.48
N ASN A 103 2.00 0.70 7.96
CA ASN A 103 2.76 -0.55 8.05
C ASN A 103 3.05 -1.04 9.49
N HIS A 104 2.36 -0.50 10.51
CA HIS A 104 2.48 -0.97 11.88
C HIS A 104 1.98 -2.43 12.01
N GLY A 105 2.76 -3.30 12.64
CA GLY A 105 2.51 -4.76 12.65
C GLY A 105 1.67 -5.30 13.80
N ALA A 106 1.35 -4.50 14.83
CA ALA A 106 0.62 -4.99 16.00
C ALA A 106 -0.89 -4.64 15.96
N ASN A 107 -1.69 -5.55 16.51
CA ASN A 107 -3.13 -5.36 16.82
C ASN A 107 -4.02 -4.85 15.67
N CYS A 108 -3.66 -5.14 14.42
CA CYS A 108 -4.45 -4.71 13.28
C CYS A 108 -5.70 -5.60 13.07
N GLU A 109 -6.71 -5.02 12.43
CA GLU A 109 -8.00 -5.66 12.12
C GLU A 109 -8.46 -5.38 10.68
N ALA A 110 -9.42 -6.17 10.20
CA ALA A 110 -10.03 -5.98 8.88
C ALA A 110 -11.18 -4.97 8.97
N ALA A 111 -10.92 -3.76 8.48
CA ALA A 111 -11.90 -2.68 8.40
C ALA A 111 -12.72 -2.78 7.11
N HIS A 112 -13.97 -2.30 7.15
CA HIS A 112 -14.81 -2.21 5.96
C HIS A 112 -14.65 -0.85 5.29
N ILE A 113 -14.26 -0.84 4.00
CA ILE A 113 -14.10 0.39 3.20
C ILE A 113 -15.43 1.16 3.09
N GLU A 114 -16.54 0.42 2.96
CA GLU A 114 -17.89 0.95 3.08
C GLU A 114 -18.53 0.38 4.35
N PRO A 115 -19.18 1.21 5.21
CA PRO A 115 -19.65 0.77 6.51
C PRO A 115 -20.45 -0.53 6.46
N VAL A 116 -20.08 -1.52 7.29
CA VAL A 116 -20.75 -2.82 7.31
C VAL A 116 -22.24 -2.71 7.66
N ALA A 117 -22.65 -1.65 8.36
CA ALA A 117 -24.06 -1.36 8.63
C ALA A 117 -24.87 -1.08 7.34
N GLN A 118 -24.21 -0.67 6.25
CA GLN A 118 -24.82 -0.39 4.96
C GLN A 118 -24.74 -1.59 4.01
N THR A 119 -23.58 -2.26 3.96
CA THR A 119 -23.34 -3.35 2.99
C THR A 119 -23.71 -4.72 3.52
N LEU A 120 -23.56 -4.93 4.84
CA LEU A 120 -23.61 -6.23 5.51
C LEU A 120 -22.74 -7.29 4.82
N SER A 121 -21.65 -6.88 4.15
CA SER A 121 -20.83 -7.76 3.32
C SER A 121 -19.41 -7.85 3.85
N HIS A 122 -18.86 -9.08 3.89
CA HIS A 122 -17.45 -9.35 4.20
C HIS A 122 -16.67 -9.74 2.94
N HIS A 123 -17.10 -9.27 1.77
CA HIS A 123 -16.38 -9.52 0.53
C HIS A 123 -14.94 -8.94 0.61
N PRO A 124 -13.88 -9.69 0.28
CA PRO A 124 -12.50 -9.22 0.42
C PRO A 124 -12.18 -7.89 -0.27
N ALA A 125 -12.79 -7.61 -1.43
CA ALA A 125 -12.64 -6.33 -2.14
C ALA A 125 -13.16 -5.10 -1.35
N GLY A 126 -14.06 -5.30 -0.39
CA GLY A 126 -14.62 -4.23 0.46
C GLY A 126 -13.91 -4.08 1.80
N LEU A 127 -12.79 -4.77 2.03
CA LEU A 127 -12.07 -4.79 3.30
C LEU A 127 -10.64 -4.27 3.16
N ILE A 128 -10.09 -3.69 4.22
CA ILE A 128 -8.68 -3.25 4.31
C ILE A 128 -8.10 -3.52 5.70
N TRP A 129 -6.81 -3.85 5.80
CA TRP A 129 -6.16 -4.16 7.08
C TRP A 129 -5.60 -2.90 7.73
N LEU A 130 -6.04 -2.54 8.94
CA LEU A 130 -5.66 -1.30 9.62
C LEU A 130 -5.26 -1.54 11.08
N CYS A 131 -4.32 -0.73 11.61
CA CYS A 131 -4.03 -0.70 13.04
C CYS A 131 -5.15 0.00 13.82
N PRO A 132 -5.24 -0.16 15.16
CA PRO A 132 -6.35 0.39 15.94
C PRO A 132 -6.56 1.90 15.77
N ASN A 133 -5.47 2.67 15.67
CA ASN A 133 -5.54 4.12 15.49
C ASN A 133 -6.19 4.46 14.15
N HIS A 134 -5.60 3.97 13.06
CA HIS A 134 -6.10 4.19 11.71
C HIS A 134 -7.50 3.58 11.50
N HIS A 135 -7.81 2.45 12.10
CA HIS A 135 -9.15 1.85 12.07
C HIS A 135 -10.19 2.75 12.75
N THR A 136 -9.85 3.33 13.91
CA THR A 136 -10.73 4.24 14.65
C THR A 136 -10.98 5.53 13.90
N ASP A 137 -9.92 6.11 13.32
CA ASP A 137 -10.01 7.34 12.51
C ASP A 137 -10.92 7.09 11.30
N PHE A 138 -10.70 5.96 10.61
CA PHE A 138 -11.52 5.54 9.47
C PHE A 138 -13.00 5.38 9.82
N ASP A 139 -13.32 4.65 10.89
CA ASP A 139 -14.69 4.38 11.33
C ASP A 139 -15.43 5.68 11.73
N LYS A 140 -14.70 6.65 12.29
CA LYS A 140 -15.24 7.96 12.68
C LYS A 140 -15.37 8.93 11.49
N GLY A 141 -14.94 8.53 10.29
CA GLY A 141 -14.89 9.42 9.14
C GLY A 141 -13.84 10.54 9.28
N VAL A 142 -12.93 10.39 10.24
CA VAL A 142 -11.77 11.27 10.41
C VAL A 142 -10.70 10.73 9.45
N TYR A 143 -10.61 11.33 8.27
CA TYR A 143 -9.53 11.01 7.33
C TYR A 143 -8.19 11.18 8.04
N MET A 144 -7.28 10.22 7.86
CA MET A 144 -6.23 9.81 8.80
C MET A 144 -5.10 10.86 8.95
N PRO A 145 -3.77 10.63 8.90
CA PRO A 145 -2.86 11.75 8.56
C PRO A 145 -3.45 12.53 7.38
N ARG A 146 -3.38 13.88 7.39
CA ARG A 146 -4.20 14.84 6.61
C ARG A 146 -4.34 14.60 5.09
N ASP A 147 -3.64 13.61 4.56
CA ASP A 147 -3.48 13.29 3.15
C ASP A 147 -4.18 11.95 2.77
N VAL A 148 -4.83 11.27 3.72
CA VAL A 148 -5.41 9.93 3.54
C VAL A 148 -6.94 9.96 3.60
N ASP A 149 -7.56 10.21 2.44
CA ASP A 149 -9.02 10.16 2.26
C ASP A 149 -9.54 8.77 1.80
N LEU A 150 -10.86 8.63 1.59
CA LEU A 150 -11.46 7.38 1.10
C LEU A 150 -10.94 7.00 -0.30
N ALA A 151 -10.62 7.98 -1.15
CA ALA A 151 -10.06 7.74 -2.47
C ALA A 151 -8.64 7.16 -2.34
N THR A 152 -7.82 7.70 -1.43
CA THR A 152 -6.51 7.16 -1.05
C THR A 152 -6.64 5.75 -0.49
N VAL A 153 -7.60 5.47 0.39
CA VAL A 153 -7.84 4.11 0.92
C VAL A 153 -8.20 3.13 -0.20
N ARG A 154 -9.07 3.53 -1.13
CA ARG A 154 -9.41 2.72 -2.33
C ARG A 154 -8.20 2.52 -3.24
N ALA A 155 -7.37 3.54 -3.43
CA ALA A 155 -6.14 3.46 -4.22
C ALA A 155 -5.10 2.54 -3.57
N VAL A 156 -4.89 2.63 -2.25
CA VAL A 156 -4.01 1.74 -1.47
C VAL A 156 -4.52 0.31 -1.55
N LYS A 157 -5.82 0.07 -1.34
CA LYS A 157 -6.44 -1.25 -1.52
C LYS A 157 -6.15 -1.79 -2.92
N GLN A 158 -6.39 -0.98 -3.95
CA GLN A 158 -6.17 -1.37 -5.33
C GLN A 158 -4.69 -1.68 -5.60
N MET A 159 -3.77 -0.90 -5.04
CA MET A 159 -2.32 -1.13 -5.11
C MET A 159 -1.92 -2.45 -4.45
N LEU A 160 -2.41 -2.75 -3.24
CA LEU A 160 -2.11 -3.98 -2.50
C LEU A 160 -2.64 -5.21 -3.25
N VAL A 161 -3.89 -5.15 -3.71
CA VAL A 161 -4.50 -6.20 -4.55
C VAL A 161 -3.73 -6.36 -5.86
N ASN A 162 -3.37 -5.26 -6.53
CA ASN A 162 -2.57 -5.30 -7.76
C ASN A 162 -1.18 -5.89 -7.49
N ARG A 163 -0.56 -5.64 -6.34
CA ARG A 163 0.70 -6.26 -5.95
C ARG A 163 0.54 -7.77 -5.80
N ARG A 164 -0.53 -8.27 -5.17
CA ARG A 164 -0.78 -9.72 -5.07
C ARG A 164 -1.14 -10.36 -6.39
N VAL A 165 -2.00 -9.71 -7.20
CA VAL A 165 -2.34 -10.19 -8.54
C VAL A 165 -1.10 -10.20 -9.42
N ARG A 166 -0.23 -9.19 -9.33
CA ARG A 166 1.10 -9.22 -9.94
C ARG A 166 1.93 -10.36 -9.36
N GLY A 167 1.92 -10.62 -8.06
CA GLY A 167 2.58 -11.77 -7.44
C GLY A 167 2.10 -13.12 -7.98
N TRP A 168 0.79 -13.35 -8.10
CA TRP A 168 0.24 -14.59 -8.67
C TRP A 168 0.38 -14.66 -10.19
N THR A 169 0.37 -13.51 -10.84
CA THR A 169 0.79 -13.37 -12.24
C THR A 169 2.27 -13.69 -12.34
N ILE A 170 3.09 -13.30 -11.37
CA ILE A 170 4.53 -13.55 -11.25
C ILE A 170 4.82 -14.97 -10.78
N GLU A 171 3.92 -15.67 -10.09
CA GLU A 171 4.04 -17.09 -9.73
C GLU A 171 3.53 -17.97 -10.87
N ARG A 172 2.47 -17.55 -11.56
CA ARG A 172 2.14 -17.99 -12.92
C ARG A 172 3.36 -17.77 -13.83
N ASN A 173 4.06 -16.65 -13.67
CA ASN A 173 5.26 -16.25 -14.40
C ASN A 173 6.58 -16.59 -13.67
N ALA A 174 6.60 -17.40 -12.60
CA ALA A 174 7.86 -17.95 -12.06
C ALA A 174 8.41 -18.98 -13.08
N SER A 175 7.54 -19.25 -14.06
CA SER A 175 7.67 -19.77 -15.39
C SER A 175 8.17 -18.76 -16.48
N LEU A 176 8.64 -17.53 -16.20
CA LEU A 176 9.06 -16.56 -17.25
C LEU A 176 10.53 -16.19 -17.27
N ALA A 177 11.32 -16.58 -16.26
CA ALA A 177 12.77 -16.39 -16.31
C ALA A 177 13.39 -17.13 -17.53
N VAL A 178 12.82 -18.28 -17.91
CA VAL A 178 13.20 -19.00 -19.14
C VAL A 178 12.87 -18.17 -20.38
N LEU A 179 11.69 -17.51 -20.43
CA LEU A 179 11.31 -16.68 -21.58
C LEU A 179 12.15 -15.40 -21.71
N GLN A 180 12.52 -14.79 -20.59
CA GLN A 180 13.42 -13.63 -20.57
C GLN A 180 14.83 -14.00 -21.05
N LEU A 181 15.38 -15.12 -20.58
CA LEU A 181 16.68 -15.62 -21.01
C LEU A 181 16.67 -16.04 -22.49
N VAL A 182 15.60 -16.71 -22.97
CA VAL A 182 15.41 -17.01 -24.40
C VAL A 182 15.42 -15.73 -25.24
N ARG A 183 14.79 -14.67 -24.75
CA ARG A 183 14.77 -13.36 -25.43
C ARG A 183 16.15 -12.69 -25.44
N GLN A 184 16.89 -12.70 -24.33
CA GLN A 184 18.25 -12.15 -24.31
C GLN A 184 19.15 -12.88 -25.31
N ILE A 185 19.03 -14.20 -25.38
CA ILE A 185 19.75 -15.03 -26.35
C ILE A 185 19.31 -14.73 -27.80
N GLU A 186 18.03 -14.44 -28.06
CA GLU A 186 17.52 -13.98 -29.35
C GLU A 186 18.15 -12.64 -29.76
N GLU A 187 18.18 -11.66 -28.86
CA GLU A 187 18.78 -10.34 -29.10
C GLU A 187 20.29 -10.45 -29.39
N ILE A 188 21.02 -11.25 -28.60
CA ILE A 188 22.44 -11.53 -28.82
C ILE A 188 22.65 -12.27 -30.16
N GLY A 189 21.82 -13.26 -30.47
CA GLY A 189 21.86 -13.98 -31.75
C GLY A 189 21.67 -13.05 -32.96
N GLY A 190 20.74 -12.10 -32.86
CA GLY A 190 20.51 -11.07 -33.87
C GLY A 190 21.71 -10.12 -34.04
N LEU A 191 22.33 -9.71 -32.93
CA LEU A 191 23.54 -8.89 -32.95
C LEU A 191 24.71 -9.63 -33.63
N LEU A 192 24.92 -10.91 -33.28
CA LEU A 192 25.96 -11.76 -33.88
C LEU A 192 25.72 -12.04 -35.36
N ALA A 193 24.46 -12.11 -35.80
CA ALA A 193 24.11 -12.27 -37.20
C ALA A 193 24.30 -10.98 -38.02
N ASN A 194 24.35 -9.82 -37.38
CA ASN A 194 24.50 -8.53 -38.05
C ASN A 194 25.98 -8.13 -38.15
N ALA A 195 26.50 -8.08 -39.37
CA ALA A 195 27.89 -7.72 -39.66
C ALA A 195 28.26 -6.27 -39.26
N GLN A 196 27.28 -5.37 -39.12
CA GLN A 196 27.53 -3.98 -38.69
C GLN A 196 28.02 -3.89 -37.24
N PHE A 197 27.75 -4.91 -36.41
CA PHE A 197 28.14 -4.94 -35.00
C PHE A 197 29.36 -5.82 -34.73
N ALA A 198 30.19 -6.10 -35.73
CA ALA A 198 31.36 -6.99 -35.61
C ALA A 198 32.29 -6.63 -34.43
N ALA A 199 32.46 -5.34 -34.14
CA ALA A 199 33.27 -4.88 -33.00
C ALA A 199 32.72 -5.31 -31.62
N ALA A 200 31.39 -5.53 -31.51
CA ALA A 200 30.73 -5.97 -30.29
C ALA A 200 30.59 -7.50 -30.19
N HIS A 201 30.93 -8.26 -31.24
CA HIS A 201 30.72 -9.70 -31.30
C HIS A 201 31.43 -10.46 -30.17
N GLY A 202 32.67 -10.08 -29.83
CA GLY A 202 33.41 -10.73 -28.74
C GLY A 202 32.70 -10.62 -27.38
N ALA A 203 32.17 -9.44 -27.04
CA ALA A 203 31.41 -9.22 -25.81
C ALA A 203 30.05 -9.94 -25.85
N ALA A 204 29.39 -9.94 -27.01
CA ALA A 204 28.13 -10.63 -27.21
C ALA A 204 28.26 -12.17 -27.06
N VAL A 205 29.36 -12.76 -27.55
CA VAL A 205 29.66 -14.19 -27.34
C VAL A 205 29.83 -14.49 -25.85
N ALA A 206 30.61 -13.67 -25.13
CA ALA A 206 30.84 -13.88 -23.69
C ALA A 206 29.54 -13.78 -22.86
N LEU A 207 28.65 -12.86 -23.21
CA LEU A 207 27.31 -12.75 -22.58
C LEU A 207 26.44 -13.96 -22.93
N ALA A 208 26.42 -14.39 -24.19
CA ALA A 208 25.66 -15.57 -24.61
C ALA A 208 26.09 -16.83 -23.84
N GLU A 209 27.39 -17.03 -23.62
CA GLU A 209 27.90 -18.17 -22.86
C GLU A 209 27.36 -18.20 -21.43
N GLN A 210 27.31 -17.03 -20.76
CA GLN A 210 26.74 -16.89 -19.42
C GLN A 210 25.22 -17.13 -19.44
N ASP A 211 24.52 -16.53 -20.40
CA ASP A 211 23.07 -16.63 -20.51
C ASP A 211 22.61 -18.04 -20.89
N ILE A 212 23.38 -18.79 -21.69
CA ILE A 212 23.10 -20.20 -22.02
C ILE A 212 23.17 -21.08 -20.77
N VAL A 213 24.17 -20.85 -19.90
CA VAL A 213 24.29 -21.59 -18.64
C VAL A 213 23.13 -21.23 -17.71
N ALA A 214 22.83 -19.94 -17.56
CA ALA A 214 21.69 -19.49 -16.75
C ALA A 214 20.36 -20.02 -17.29
N LEU A 215 20.20 -20.07 -18.62
CA LEU A 215 19.01 -20.61 -19.29
C LEU A 215 18.83 -22.09 -18.98
N GLU A 216 19.90 -22.89 -19.06
CA GLU A 216 19.82 -24.31 -18.73
C GLU A 216 19.40 -24.53 -17.28
N GLU A 217 20.06 -23.87 -16.33
CA GLU A 217 19.79 -24.03 -14.90
C GLU A 217 18.35 -23.64 -14.57
N THR A 218 17.92 -22.50 -15.12
CA THR A 218 16.57 -21.96 -14.92
C THR A 218 15.52 -22.84 -15.57
N ALA A 219 15.75 -23.29 -16.81
CA ALA A 219 14.84 -24.18 -17.53
C ALA A 219 14.75 -25.57 -16.89
N SER A 220 15.87 -26.10 -16.37
CA SER A 220 15.89 -27.39 -15.66
C SER A 220 15.11 -27.34 -14.35
N ARG A 221 15.26 -26.24 -13.59
CA ARG A 221 14.43 -25.98 -12.41
C ARG A 221 12.95 -25.83 -12.77
N ALA A 222 12.64 -25.11 -13.84
CA ALA A 222 11.27 -24.93 -14.31
C ALA A 222 10.64 -26.24 -14.82
N ALA A 223 11.41 -27.11 -15.46
CA ALA A 223 10.96 -28.41 -15.95
C ALA A 223 10.68 -29.42 -14.82
N THR A 224 11.42 -29.31 -13.71
CA THR A 224 11.28 -30.20 -12.54
C THR A 224 10.35 -29.64 -11.46
N ALA A 225 10.01 -28.35 -11.54
CA ALA A 225 8.97 -27.75 -10.72
C ALA A 225 7.63 -28.46 -10.94
N LYS A 226 6.83 -28.60 -9.87
CA LYS A 226 5.47 -29.14 -10.01
C LYS A 226 4.72 -28.27 -11.05
N PRO A 227 4.25 -28.85 -12.17
CA PRO A 227 3.58 -28.06 -13.19
C PRO A 227 2.37 -27.36 -12.58
N THR A 228 2.17 -26.09 -12.95
CA THR A 228 0.88 -25.45 -12.71
C THR A 228 -0.22 -26.25 -13.42
N ALA A 229 -1.38 -26.38 -12.77
CA ALA A 229 -2.48 -27.15 -13.32
C ALA A 229 -2.94 -26.61 -14.68
N GLY A 230 -2.95 -27.45 -15.73
CA GLY A 230 -3.63 -27.12 -16.99
C GLY A 230 -2.87 -27.34 -18.29
N PRO A 231 -3.55 -27.10 -19.43
CA PRO A 231 -2.93 -27.13 -20.74
C PRO A 231 -1.72 -26.19 -20.83
N VAL A 232 -1.84 -24.98 -20.27
CA VAL A 232 -0.77 -23.96 -20.25
C VAL A 232 0.42 -24.39 -19.39
N GLY A 233 0.18 -24.89 -18.17
CA GLY A 233 1.26 -25.37 -17.29
C GLY A 233 1.94 -26.64 -17.81
N ARG A 234 1.21 -27.54 -18.46
CA ARG A 234 1.79 -28.70 -19.17
C ARG A 234 2.60 -28.28 -20.38
N SER A 235 2.09 -27.35 -21.20
CA SER A 235 2.83 -26.81 -22.34
C SER A 235 4.09 -26.09 -21.87
N TYR A 236 4.01 -25.33 -20.77
CA TYR A 236 5.16 -24.68 -20.16
C TYR A 236 6.22 -25.68 -19.67
N GLY A 237 5.82 -26.75 -18.98
CA GLY A 237 6.75 -27.80 -18.55
C GLY A 237 7.45 -28.50 -19.73
N LYS A 238 6.72 -28.76 -20.82
CA LYS A 238 7.31 -29.29 -22.07
C LYS A 238 8.29 -28.31 -22.70
N PHE A 239 7.93 -27.04 -22.77
CA PHE A 239 8.78 -25.97 -23.24
C PHE A 239 10.07 -25.86 -22.42
N ALA A 240 9.96 -25.78 -21.09
CA ALA A 240 11.09 -25.72 -20.19
C ALA A 240 12.01 -26.95 -20.34
N ALA A 241 11.46 -28.16 -20.46
CA ALA A 241 12.24 -29.37 -20.68
C ALA A 241 12.97 -29.37 -22.04
N LYS A 242 12.30 -28.91 -23.11
CA LYS A 242 12.87 -28.77 -24.45
C LYS A 242 14.02 -27.76 -24.44
N VAL A 243 13.79 -26.58 -23.87
CA VAL A 243 14.80 -25.52 -23.74
C VAL A 243 15.99 -25.95 -22.87
N ALA A 244 15.75 -26.62 -21.74
CA ALA A 244 16.81 -27.16 -20.89
C ALA A 244 17.70 -28.15 -21.65
N THR A 245 17.10 -29.04 -22.43
CA THR A 245 17.82 -30.02 -23.26
C THR A 245 18.65 -29.33 -24.34
N SER A 246 18.07 -28.35 -25.03
CA SER A 246 18.75 -27.55 -26.04
C SER A 246 19.92 -26.74 -25.45
N ALA A 247 19.72 -26.08 -24.31
CA ALA A 247 20.75 -25.28 -23.63
C ALA A 247 21.90 -26.14 -23.09
N LYS A 248 21.60 -27.35 -22.59
CA LYS A 248 22.62 -28.32 -22.19
C LYS A 248 23.54 -28.74 -23.33
N GLY A 249 23.00 -28.92 -24.53
CA GLY A 249 23.79 -29.16 -25.74
C GLY A 249 24.61 -27.94 -26.20
N ALA A 250 24.33 -26.76 -25.63
CA ALA A 250 24.86 -25.46 -26.06
C ALA A 250 26.01 -24.90 -25.21
N ARG A 251 26.31 -25.49 -24.02
CA ARG A 251 27.30 -25.00 -23.03
C ARG A 251 28.72 -24.69 -23.56
N ALA A 252 29.07 -25.14 -24.76
CA ALA A 252 30.38 -24.93 -25.39
C ALA A 252 30.25 -24.72 -26.91
N LEU A 253 29.17 -24.08 -27.36
CA LEU A 253 28.99 -23.78 -28.78
C LEU A 253 30.03 -22.77 -29.28
N PRO A 254 30.65 -23.00 -30.45
CA PRO A 254 31.40 -21.96 -31.13
C PRO A 254 30.51 -20.74 -31.37
N GLY A 255 31.05 -19.52 -31.20
CA GLY A 255 30.26 -18.28 -31.33
C GLY A 255 29.44 -18.17 -32.62
N ALA A 256 29.96 -18.71 -33.73
CA ALA A 256 29.27 -18.77 -35.02
C ALA A 256 27.96 -19.58 -35.03
N ARG A 257 27.74 -20.45 -34.04
CA ARG A 257 26.53 -21.29 -33.90
C ARG A 257 25.50 -20.74 -32.91
N ILE A 258 25.82 -19.67 -32.17
CA ILE A 258 24.89 -19.02 -31.23
C ILE A 258 23.62 -18.53 -31.95
N PRO A 259 23.67 -17.90 -33.15
CA PRO A 259 22.44 -17.49 -33.84
C PRO A 259 21.51 -18.67 -34.18
N THR A 260 22.06 -19.82 -34.55
CA THR A 260 21.28 -21.04 -34.83
C THR A 260 20.64 -21.59 -33.56
N PHE A 261 21.37 -21.58 -32.44
CA PHE A 261 20.82 -21.96 -31.14
C PHE A 261 19.69 -21.03 -30.70
N ALA A 262 19.91 -19.71 -30.84
CA ALA A 262 18.91 -18.69 -30.54
C ALA A 262 17.62 -18.92 -31.33
N ALA A 263 17.71 -19.19 -32.63
CA ALA A 263 16.56 -19.52 -33.46
C ALA A 263 15.79 -20.77 -32.96
N ALA A 264 16.50 -21.81 -32.51
CA ALA A 264 15.87 -23.03 -32.01
C ALA A 264 15.11 -22.83 -30.69
N VAL A 265 15.65 -22.03 -29.76
CA VAL A 265 14.96 -21.73 -28.49
C VAL A 265 13.80 -20.73 -28.69
N VAL A 266 13.90 -19.83 -29.67
CA VAL A 266 12.80 -18.98 -30.13
C VAL A 266 11.66 -19.81 -30.70
N GLU A 267 11.95 -20.80 -31.54
CA GLU A 267 10.92 -21.69 -32.09
C GLU A 267 10.18 -22.45 -30.97
N ALA A 268 10.93 -22.93 -29.97
CA ALA A 268 10.34 -23.58 -28.79
C ALA A 268 9.45 -22.63 -27.98
N ARG A 269 9.86 -21.36 -27.82
CA ARG A 269 9.02 -20.31 -27.20
C ARG A 269 7.74 -20.12 -28.00
N ASP A 270 7.84 -19.96 -29.32
CA ASP A 270 6.69 -19.62 -30.16
C ASP A 270 5.67 -20.76 -30.18
N GLU A 271 6.12 -22.01 -30.12
CA GLU A 271 5.30 -23.19 -29.89
C GLU A 271 4.53 -23.09 -28.56
N PHE A 272 5.24 -22.78 -27.46
CA PHE A 272 4.62 -22.57 -26.15
C PHE A 272 3.60 -21.43 -26.15
N LEU A 273 3.92 -20.28 -26.73
CA LEU A 273 3.02 -19.12 -26.77
C LEU A 273 1.72 -19.44 -27.52
N ARG A 274 1.80 -20.19 -28.63
CA ARG A 274 0.62 -20.67 -29.36
C ARG A 274 -0.25 -21.58 -28.49
N ASP A 275 0.34 -22.56 -27.83
CA ASP A 275 -0.37 -23.47 -26.92
C ASP A 275 -1.00 -22.72 -25.74
N ALA A 276 -0.31 -21.71 -25.23
CA ALA A 276 -0.75 -20.87 -24.12
C ALA A 276 -1.80 -19.82 -24.53
N SER A 277 -2.19 -19.76 -25.82
CA SER A 277 -3.04 -18.70 -26.36
C SER A 277 -2.52 -17.30 -26.04
N MET A 278 -1.20 -17.14 -26.00
CA MET A 278 -0.51 -15.87 -25.82
C MET A 278 -0.03 -15.32 -27.16
N THR A 279 0.07 -14.01 -27.25
CA THR A 279 0.54 -13.31 -28.45
C THR A 279 1.41 -12.13 -28.05
N ALA A 280 2.16 -11.59 -29.01
CA ALA A 280 2.95 -10.40 -28.80
C ALA A 280 2.05 -9.23 -28.39
N CYS A 281 2.45 -8.48 -27.38
CA CYS A 281 1.74 -7.29 -26.95
C CYS A 281 1.66 -6.30 -28.13
N PRO A 282 0.45 -5.85 -28.55
CA PRO A 282 0.30 -4.98 -29.71
C PRO A 282 1.00 -3.63 -29.58
N LEU A 283 1.22 -3.16 -28.34
CA LEU A 283 1.87 -1.87 -28.08
C LEU A 283 3.39 -1.91 -28.33
N CYS A 284 4.07 -2.96 -27.83
CA CYS A 284 5.53 -3.09 -27.95
C CYS A 284 5.97 -4.12 -28.99
N GLY A 285 5.05 -4.81 -29.65
CA GLY A 285 5.37 -5.82 -30.66
C GLY A 285 6.17 -7.01 -30.13
N GLY A 286 6.08 -7.32 -28.83
CA GLY A 286 6.90 -8.36 -28.20
C GLY A 286 8.15 -7.83 -27.48
N ALA A 287 8.53 -6.57 -27.71
CA ALA A 287 9.76 -6.00 -27.16
C ALA A 287 9.73 -5.76 -25.64
N GLY A 288 8.58 -5.90 -24.97
CA GLY A 288 8.46 -5.67 -23.53
C GLY A 288 8.74 -4.24 -23.06
N SER A 289 9.36 -3.39 -23.88
CA SER A 289 9.62 -1.98 -23.63
C SER A 289 8.81 -1.12 -24.59
N TRP A 290 8.47 0.08 -24.15
CA TRP A 290 7.81 1.10 -24.95
C TRP A 290 8.31 2.46 -24.49
N ASP A 291 8.82 3.27 -25.42
CA ASP A 291 9.36 4.60 -25.16
C ASP A 291 10.48 4.64 -24.09
N GLY A 292 11.41 3.68 -24.20
CA GLY A 292 12.59 3.60 -23.32
C GLY A 292 12.31 3.10 -21.90
N SER A 293 11.07 2.74 -21.58
CA SER A 293 10.65 2.17 -20.29
C SER A 293 9.94 0.83 -20.49
N ASP A 294 9.63 0.13 -19.39
CA ASP A 294 8.77 -1.05 -19.45
C ASP A 294 7.44 -0.74 -20.12
N CYS A 295 7.03 -1.61 -21.04
CA CYS A 295 5.82 -1.41 -21.82
C CYS A 295 4.61 -1.37 -20.88
N PRO A 296 3.86 -0.27 -20.80
CA PRO A 296 2.77 -0.11 -19.84
C PRO A 296 1.54 -0.97 -20.17
N ALA A 297 1.48 -1.55 -21.36
CA ALA A 297 0.41 -2.47 -21.78
C ALA A 297 0.62 -3.90 -21.27
N CYS A 298 1.87 -4.39 -21.26
CA CYS A 298 2.18 -5.74 -20.79
C CYS A 298 3.02 -5.76 -19.50
N GLY A 299 3.39 -4.60 -18.97
CA GLY A 299 4.22 -4.44 -17.77
C GLY A 299 5.64 -4.97 -17.92
N GLY A 300 6.27 -4.83 -19.09
CA GLY A 300 7.62 -5.37 -19.32
C GLY A 300 7.66 -6.72 -20.03
N GLU A 301 6.55 -7.47 -20.04
CA GLU A 301 6.54 -8.91 -20.36
C GLU A 301 6.67 -9.24 -21.85
N GLY A 302 6.36 -8.28 -22.72
CA GLY A 302 6.37 -8.46 -24.18
C GLY A 302 5.20 -9.28 -24.73
N TYR A 303 4.67 -10.24 -23.96
CA TYR A 303 3.59 -11.14 -24.38
C TYR A 303 2.41 -11.10 -23.41
N ILE A 304 1.19 -11.20 -23.94
CA ILE A 304 -0.07 -11.17 -23.19
C ILE A 304 -1.06 -12.17 -23.77
N GLY A 305 -2.17 -12.44 -23.07
CA GLY A 305 -3.20 -13.33 -23.59
C GLY A 305 -3.81 -12.80 -24.89
N THR A 306 -4.17 -13.66 -25.83
CA THR A 306 -4.74 -13.26 -27.13
C THR A 306 -6.02 -12.42 -26.98
N THR A 307 -6.87 -12.74 -25.99
CA THR A 307 -8.06 -11.94 -25.67
C THR A 307 -7.72 -10.59 -25.07
N GLU A 308 -6.68 -10.51 -24.26
CA GLU A 308 -6.18 -9.27 -23.66
C GLU A 308 -5.59 -8.35 -24.73
N ALA A 309 -4.78 -8.91 -25.64
CA ALA A 309 -4.21 -8.19 -26.78
C ALA A 309 -5.29 -7.50 -27.64
N ARG A 310 -6.43 -8.17 -27.88
CA ARG A 310 -7.55 -7.58 -28.64
C ARG A 310 -8.24 -6.41 -27.93
N ARG A 311 -8.08 -6.27 -26.62
CA ARG A 311 -8.63 -5.17 -25.82
C ARG A 311 -7.68 -3.99 -25.71
N ILE A 312 -6.41 -4.16 -26.12
CA ILE A 312 -5.44 -3.08 -26.06
C ILE A 312 -5.69 -2.14 -27.22
N ASP A 313 -6.22 -0.96 -26.90
CA ASP A 313 -6.21 0.17 -27.80
C ASP A 313 -4.82 0.82 -27.76
N VAL A 314 -4.03 0.62 -28.81
CA VAL A 314 -2.69 1.20 -28.95
C VAL A 314 -2.76 2.74 -29.01
N LEU A 315 -3.85 3.32 -29.51
CA LEU A 315 -4.02 4.78 -29.58
C LEU A 315 -4.12 5.41 -28.19
N ALA A 316 -4.66 4.68 -27.22
CA ALA A 316 -4.78 5.09 -25.83
C ALA A 316 -3.42 5.34 -25.14
N TYR A 317 -2.32 4.81 -25.69
CA TYR A 317 -0.96 4.96 -25.19
C TYR A 317 -0.17 6.07 -25.89
N GLN A 318 -0.69 6.61 -27.00
CA GLN A 318 -0.01 7.69 -27.71
C GLN A 318 0.19 8.89 -26.80
N ALA A 319 1.40 9.46 -26.84
CA ALA A 319 1.67 10.73 -26.18
C ALA A 319 0.90 11.85 -26.90
N VAL A 320 -0.03 12.48 -26.20
CA VAL A 320 -0.78 13.67 -26.66
C VAL A 320 -0.44 14.86 -25.76
N ASN A 321 -0.75 16.07 -26.22
CA ASN A 321 -0.58 17.26 -25.38
C ASN A 321 -1.51 17.15 -24.16
N CYS A 322 -1.01 17.61 -23.01
CA CYS A 322 -1.84 17.76 -21.82
C CYS A 322 -3.02 18.69 -22.12
N PRO A 323 -4.29 18.28 -21.90
CA PRO A 323 -5.47 19.07 -22.26
C PRO A 323 -5.69 20.29 -21.35
N VAL A 324 -4.91 20.41 -20.28
CA VAL A 324 -5.04 21.50 -19.29
C VAL A 324 -4.08 22.65 -19.55
N CYS A 325 -2.89 22.34 -20.09
CA CYS A 325 -1.88 23.34 -20.44
C CYS A 325 -1.56 23.39 -21.94
N ASP A 326 -2.30 22.65 -22.76
CA ASP A 326 -2.13 22.55 -24.21
C ASP A 326 -0.69 22.27 -24.67
N GLY A 327 0.08 21.55 -23.85
CA GLY A 327 1.48 21.23 -24.14
C GLY A 327 2.51 22.28 -23.70
N LEU A 328 2.10 23.34 -23.00
CA LEU A 328 3.02 24.34 -22.44
C LEU A 328 3.81 23.80 -21.24
N GLY A 329 3.21 22.89 -20.47
CA GLY A 329 3.79 22.32 -19.25
C GLY A 329 3.78 23.28 -18.05
N GLN A 330 3.22 24.47 -18.21
CA GLN A 330 3.09 25.45 -17.14
C GLN A 330 1.71 26.09 -17.18
N ARG A 331 1.21 26.47 -15.99
CA ARG A 331 -0.01 27.26 -15.78
C ARG A 331 0.23 28.22 -14.63
N ASN A 332 -0.20 29.47 -14.77
CA ASN A 332 -0.09 30.49 -13.73
C ASN A 332 1.33 30.62 -13.13
N GLY A 333 2.35 30.55 -13.99
CA GLY A 333 3.77 30.65 -13.58
C GLY A 333 4.35 29.42 -12.87
N SER A 334 3.54 28.37 -12.67
CA SER A 334 3.95 27.11 -12.02
C SER A 334 3.91 25.92 -12.99
N PRO A 335 4.62 24.82 -12.71
CA PRO A 335 4.47 23.59 -13.46
C PRO A 335 3.02 23.13 -13.49
N CYS A 336 2.53 22.69 -14.65
CA CYS A 336 1.15 22.22 -14.78
C CYS A 336 0.93 20.99 -13.90
N THR A 337 0.03 21.08 -12.92
CA THR A 337 -0.30 20.01 -11.94
C THR A 337 -0.91 18.78 -12.60
N ALA A 338 -1.64 18.94 -13.72
CA ALA A 338 -2.23 17.82 -14.47
C ALA A 338 -1.18 16.90 -15.12
N CYS A 339 -0.07 17.45 -15.62
CA CYS A 339 0.98 16.68 -16.28
C CYS A 339 2.34 16.73 -15.55
N GLY A 340 2.41 17.32 -14.36
CA GLY A 340 3.67 17.52 -13.62
C GLY A 340 4.71 18.36 -14.37
N GLY A 341 4.32 19.14 -15.37
CA GLY A 341 5.25 19.87 -16.24
C GLY A 341 5.77 19.12 -17.47
N GLU A 342 5.42 17.85 -17.65
CA GLU A 342 5.90 16.98 -18.75
C GLU A 342 5.37 17.36 -20.13
N ARG A 343 4.41 18.30 -20.22
CA ARG A 343 3.75 18.81 -21.45
C ARG A 343 2.88 17.78 -22.17
N ARG A 344 3.26 16.51 -22.15
CA ARG A 344 2.58 15.42 -22.84
C ARG A 344 2.23 14.31 -21.85
N MET A 345 1.14 13.61 -22.15
CA MET A 345 0.72 12.43 -21.40
C MET A 345 0.06 11.43 -22.33
N GLN A 346 -0.09 10.20 -21.87
CA GLN A 346 -0.77 9.16 -22.66
C GLN A 346 -2.23 9.56 -22.87
N ARG A 347 -2.76 9.33 -24.07
CA ARG A 347 -4.12 9.71 -24.47
C ARG A 347 -5.19 9.32 -23.45
N ARG A 348 -5.14 8.09 -22.91
CA ARG A 348 -6.09 7.66 -21.87
C ARG A 348 -6.05 8.49 -20.60
N HIS A 349 -4.89 9.03 -20.23
CA HIS A 349 -4.76 9.92 -19.07
C HIS A 349 -5.27 11.30 -19.43
N ALA A 350 -5.00 11.80 -20.64
CA ALA A 350 -5.56 13.07 -21.10
C ALA A 350 -7.10 13.03 -21.16
N GLU A 351 -7.68 11.93 -21.64
CA GLU A 351 -9.14 11.74 -21.70
C GLU A 351 -9.79 11.60 -20.32
N ALA A 352 -9.04 11.13 -19.32
CA ALA A 352 -9.50 11.03 -17.93
C ALA A 352 -9.41 12.37 -17.17
N VAL A 353 -8.67 13.35 -17.71
CA VAL A 353 -8.50 14.66 -17.09
C VAL A 353 -9.68 15.56 -17.47
N ASP A 354 -10.45 15.99 -16.47
CA ASP A 354 -11.45 17.03 -16.67
C ASP A 354 -10.80 18.41 -16.56
N ALA A 355 -10.71 19.14 -17.67
CA ALA A 355 -10.13 20.48 -17.68
C ALA A 355 -10.86 21.47 -16.76
N ARG A 356 -12.13 21.19 -16.39
CA ARG A 356 -12.91 22.02 -15.47
C ARG A 356 -12.36 22.00 -14.05
N ASP A 357 -11.75 20.89 -13.64
CA ASP A 357 -11.12 20.71 -12.32
C ASP A 357 -9.93 21.65 -12.10
N TYR A 358 -9.38 22.17 -13.19
CA TYR A 358 -8.20 23.03 -13.21
C TYR A 358 -8.54 24.50 -13.46
N GLN A 359 -9.83 24.85 -13.54
CA GLN A 359 -10.25 26.24 -13.65
C GLN A 359 -9.94 27.00 -12.35
N GLU A 360 -9.46 28.23 -12.48
CA GLU A 360 -9.34 29.15 -11.35
C GLU A 360 -10.73 29.54 -10.86
N VAL A 361 -11.01 29.26 -9.60
CA VAL A 361 -12.26 29.62 -8.93
C VAL A 361 -11.96 30.43 -7.67
N PRO A 362 -12.89 31.29 -7.22
CA PRO A 362 -12.73 31.99 -5.95
C PRO A 362 -12.52 31.01 -4.80
N CYS A 363 -11.61 31.32 -3.89
CA CYS A 363 -11.39 30.54 -2.69
C CYS A 363 -12.72 30.44 -1.89
N PRO A 364 -13.20 29.22 -1.55
CA PRO A 364 -14.51 29.05 -0.92
C PRO A 364 -14.57 29.57 0.52
N VAL A 365 -13.42 29.73 1.17
CA VAL A 365 -13.29 30.17 2.56
C VAL A 365 -13.31 31.69 2.71
N CYS A 366 -12.74 32.43 1.75
CA CYS A 366 -12.76 33.90 1.76
C CYS A 366 -13.58 34.52 0.63
N ALA A 367 -14.29 33.71 -0.15
CA ALA A 367 -15.06 34.14 -1.32
C ALA A 367 -14.29 35.06 -2.28
N GLY A 368 -12.98 34.83 -2.45
CA GLY A 368 -12.13 35.66 -3.31
C GLY A 368 -11.60 36.95 -2.70
N VAL A 369 -11.84 37.21 -1.41
CA VAL A 369 -11.32 38.41 -0.71
C VAL A 369 -9.82 38.29 -0.45
N GLY A 370 -9.32 37.07 -0.20
CA GLY A 370 -7.92 36.80 0.14
C GLY A 370 -7.53 37.16 1.58
N ARG A 371 -8.48 37.64 2.39
CA ARG A 371 -8.26 37.94 3.81
C ARG A 371 -9.35 37.36 4.70
N ARG A 372 -8.99 37.01 5.92
CA ARG A 372 -9.91 36.66 7.02
C ARG A 372 -9.38 37.29 8.31
N HIS A 373 -10.26 37.94 9.06
CA HIS A 373 -9.91 38.59 10.34
C HIS A 373 -8.70 39.53 10.27
N GLY A 374 -8.53 40.25 9.14
CA GLY A 374 -7.40 41.17 8.92
C GLY A 374 -6.14 40.51 8.34
N GLU A 375 -5.98 39.20 8.53
CA GLU A 375 -4.84 38.41 8.07
C GLU A 375 -5.07 37.82 6.67
N GLU A 376 -4.00 37.31 6.05
CA GLU A 376 -4.09 36.53 4.81
C GLU A 376 -4.96 35.28 5.03
N CYS A 377 -5.83 34.99 4.06
CA CYS A 377 -6.72 33.85 4.19
C CYS A 377 -5.90 32.54 4.24
N PRO A 378 -6.00 31.75 5.32
CA PRO A 378 -5.16 30.57 5.51
C PRO A 378 -5.45 29.44 4.51
N ALA A 379 -6.61 29.47 3.86
CA ALA A 379 -6.99 28.48 2.84
C ALA A 379 -6.30 28.73 1.49
N CYS A 380 -6.11 30.00 1.11
CA CYS A 380 -5.51 30.36 -0.18
C CYS A 380 -4.18 31.10 -0.07
N GLY A 381 -3.68 31.35 1.13
CA GLY A 381 -2.44 32.13 1.34
C GLY A 381 -2.52 33.56 0.79
N GLY A 382 -3.73 34.13 0.71
CA GLY A 382 -3.93 35.47 0.13
C GLY A 382 -4.14 35.51 -1.39
N GLU A 383 -3.99 34.40 -2.12
CA GLU A 383 -4.07 34.34 -3.59
C GLU A 383 -5.46 34.58 -4.18
N ARG A 384 -6.51 34.59 -3.33
CA ARG A 384 -7.93 34.83 -3.69
C ARG A 384 -8.58 33.76 -4.57
N SER A 385 -7.85 33.11 -5.46
CA SER A 385 -8.32 32.00 -6.28
C SER A 385 -7.49 30.73 -6.07
N MET A 386 -8.02 29.61 -6.55
CA MET A 386 -7.32 28.32 -6.62
C MET A 386 -7.97 27.43 -7.68
N GLU A 387 -7.31 26.33 -8.05
CA GLU A 387 -7.88 25.34 -8.97
C GLU A 387 -9.13 24.70 -8.35
N ARG A 388 -10.18 24.49 -9.16
CA ARG A 388 -11.48 23.96 -8.72
C ARG A 388 -11.38 22.69 -7.87
N HIS A 389 -10.59 21.71 -8.29
CA HIS A 389 -10.43 20.47 -7.51
C HIS A 389 -9.73 20.68 -6.16
N VAL A 390 -8.99 21.78 -5.99
CA VAL A 390 -8.46 22.18 -4.68
C VAL A 390 -9.56 22.81 -3.85
N ALA A 391 -10.34 23.72 -4.43
CA ALA A 391 -11.49 24.35 -3.76
C ALA A 391 -12.53 23.32 -3.29
N ASP A 392 -12.87 22.35 -4.14
CA ASP A 392 -13.89 21.33 -3.86
C ASP A 392 -13.50 20.38 -2.70
N ARG A 393 -12.21 20.30 -2.36
CA ARG A 393 -11.70 19.53 -1.20
C ARG A 393 -11.70 20.33 0.10
N ILE A 394 -11.90 21.65 0.04
CA ILE A 394 -11.90 22.51 1.22
C ILE A 394 -13.31 22.54 1.79
N ASP A 395 -13.48 22.03 3.00
CA ASP A 395 -14.67 22.29 3.81
C ASP A 395 -14.58 23.71 4.41
N PRO A 396 -15.45 24.66 4.01
CA PRO A 396 -15.40 26.01 4.55
C PRO A 396 -15.74 26.08 6.04
N THR A 397 -16.56 25.14 6.53
CA THR A 397 -17.01 25.12 7.93
C THR A 397 -15.87 24.79 8.89
N ALA A 398 -14.83 24.11 8.40
CA ALA A 398 -13.60 23.83 9.14
C ALA A 398 -12.85 25.12 9.55
N TYR A 399 -13.16 26.25 8.90
CA TYR A 399 -12.58 27.58 9.16
C TYR A 399 -13.50 28.48 9.99
N ASP A 400 -14.72 28.05 10.31
CA ASP A 400 -15.66 28.84 11.12
C ASP A 400 -15.12 29.05 12.53
N GLU A 401 -15.34 30.24 13.08
CA GLU A 401 -14.93 30.60 14.43
C GLU A 401 -15.94 30.05 15.45
N VAL A 402 -15.55 29.00 16.15
CA VAL A 402 -16.35 28.35 17.19
C VAL A 402 -15.81 28.69 18.58
N ASP A 403 -16.65 28.55 19.60
CA ASP A 403 -16.22 28.76 20.96
C ASP A 403 -15.14 27.73 21.34
N CYS A 404 -14.07 28.20 21.98
CA CYS A 404 -12.97 27.35 22.39
C CYS A 404 -13.48 26.23 23.31
N PRO A 405 -13.19 24.96 23.02
CA PRO A 405 -13.75 23.84 23.78
C PRO A 405 -13.22 23.76 25.21
N LEU A 406 -12.07 24.37 25.51
CA LEU A 406 -11.49 24.37 26.86
C LEU A 406 -12.07 25.46 27.77
N CYS A 407 -12.27 26.68 27.25
CA CYS A 407 -12.74 27.81 28.06
C CYS A 407 -14.20 28.20 27.77
N HIS A 408 -14.86 27.52 26.83
CA HIS A 408 -16.24 27.74 26.41
C HIS A 408 -16.55 29.19 26.06
N GLY A 409 -15.66 29.84 25.29
CA GLY A 409 -15.86 31.22 24.86
C GLY A 409 -15.36 32.28 25.84
N SER A 410 -14.98 31.92 27.07
CA SER A 410 -14.58 32.91 28.10
C SER A 410 -13.18 33.51 27.87
N GLY A 411 -12.33 32.85 27.09
CA GLY A 411 -10.93 33.23 26.88
C GLY A 411 -10.03 33.03 28.10
N ARG A 412 -10.57 32.58 29.24
CA ARG A 412 -9.85 32.49 30.52
C ARG A 412 -9.93 31.09 31.13
N ARG A 413 -8.86 30.68 31.82
CA ARG A 413 -8.81 29.49 32.67
C ARG A 413 -7.96 29.81 33.89
N ASP A 414 -8.48 29.57 35.09
CA ASP A 414 -7.80 29.83 36.38
C ASP A 414 -7.22 31.25 36.53
N GLY A 415 -7.95 32.24 36.00
CA GLY A 415 -7.54 33.65 36.04
C GLY A 415 -6.49 34.06 34.99
N LEU A 416 -5.96 33.10 34.22
CA LEU A 416 -5.00 33.31 33.14
C LEU A 416 -5.66 33.15 31.78
N ASP A 417 -4.99 33.64 30.73
CA ASP A 417 -5.47 33.43 29.36
C ASP A 417 -5.48 31.95 29.01
N CYS A 418 -6.56 31.50 28.39
CA CYS A 418 -6.76 30.11 28.05
C CYS A 418 -5.61 29.63 27.12
N PRO A 419 -4.91 28.54 27.44
CA PRO A 419 -3.73 28.10 26.68
C PRO A 419 -4.05 27.64 25.24
N VAL A 420 -5.31 27.27 24.97
CA VAL A 420 -5.77 26.84 23.64
C VAL A 420 -6.02 28.03 22.72
N CYS A 421 -6.86 28.97 23.15
CA CYS A 421 -7.25 30.13 22.34
C CYS A 421 -6.45 31.40 22.65
N ARG A 422 -5.53 31.35 23.61
CA ARG A 422 -4.66 32.48 24.04
C ARG A 422 -5.40 33.76 24.38
N GLY A 423 -6.57 33.64 25.01
CA GLY A 423 -7.40 34.78 25.38
C GLY A 423 -8.53 35.12 24.41
N ASP A 424 -8.49 34.64 23.16
CA ASP A 424 -9.46 35.03 22.13
C ASP A 424 -10.88 34.49 22.37
N GLY A 425 -11.02 33.45 23.19
CA GLY A 425 -12.28 32.74 23.45
C GLY A 425 -12.78 31.90 22.28
N ARG A 426 -12.30 32.13 21.06
CA ARG A 426 -12.67 31.43 19.83
C ARG A 426 -11.47 30.80 19.15
N VAL A 427 -11.73 29.75 18.39
CA VAL A 427 -10.77 29.08 17.51
C VAL A 427 -11.51 28.60 16.26
N GLU A 428 -10.78 28.40 15.16
CA GLU A 428 -11.34 27.73 13.98
C GLU A 428 -11.81 26.30 14.33
N ALA A 429 -12.92 25.85 13.74
CA ALA A 429 -13.51 24.54 14.01
C ALA A 429 -12.51 23.38 13.88
N ARG A 430 -11.68 23.37 12.83
CA ARG A 430 -10.58 22.39 12.65
C ARG A 430 -9.53 22.40 13.77
N HIS A 431 -9.36 23.53 14.46
CA HIS A 431 -8.47 23.63 15.62
C HIS A 431 -9.18 23.13 16.87
N ALA A 432 -10.47 23.47 17.07
CA ALA A 432 -11.27 22.94 18.16
C ALA A 432 -11.31 21.40 18.17
N GLU A 433 -11.51 20.77 17.01
CA GLU A 433 -11.54 19.30 16.85
C GLU A 433 -10.22 18.62 17.25
N ARG A 434 -9.09 19.35 17.20
CA ARG A 434 -7.77 18.83 17.56
C ARG A 434 -7.42 19.00 19.04
N VAL A 435 -8.25 19.70 19.81
CA VAL A 435 -8.01 19.91 21.24
C VAL A 435 -8.47 18.67 22.00
N ASP A 436 -7.51 17.91 22.54
CA ASP A 436 -7.81 16.86 23.50
C ASP A 436 -8.00 17.49 24.89
N LEU A 437 -9.24 17.52 25.38
CA LEU A 437 -9.53 18.08 26.71
C LEU A 437 -8.88 17.29 27.85
N SER A 438 -8.52 16.02 27.62
CA SER A 438 -7.87 15.20 28.63
C SER A 438 -6.43 15.65 28.94
N ASP A 439 -5.78 16.34 28.00
CA ASP A 439 -4.45 16.95 28.18
C ASP A 439 -4.47 18.01 29.29
N TYR A 440 -5.60 18.71 29.43
CA TYR A 440 -5.81 19.78 30.42
C TYR A 440 -6.49 19.31 31.70
N ALA A 441 -6.68 17.99 31.87
CA ALA A 441 -7.25 17.44 33.08
C ALA A 441 -6.22 17.48 34.22
N GLU A 442 -6.65 17.94 35.41
CA GLU A 442 -5.83 17.94 36.62
C GLU A 442 -5.61 16.51 37.13
N VAL A 443 -4.36 16.05 37.11
CA VAL A 443 -3.95 14.74 37.64
C VAL A 443 -3.10 14.91 38.90
N PRO A 444 -3.17 13.96 39.86
CA PRO A 444 -2.30 14.02 41.03
C PRO A 444 -0.84 13.93 40.62
N CYS A 445 0.00 14.76 41.24
CA CYS A 445 1.44 14.72 41.02
C CYS A 445 2.00 13.35 41.48
N ARG A 446 2.73 12.67 40.57
CA ARG A 446 3.26 11.32 40.82
C ARG A 446 4.31 11.30 41.93
N LEU A 447 5.06 12.40 42.10
CA LEU A 447 6.14 12.48 43.08
C LEU A 447 5.62 12.62 44.52
N CYS A 448 4.66 13.52 44.77
CA CYS A 448 4.11 13.74 46.11
C CYS A 448 2.83 12.93 46.39
N GLY A 449 2.33 12.19 45.41
CA GLY A 449 1.08 11.44 45.54
C GLY A 449 -0.15 12.32 45.79
N GLY A 450 -0.08 13.60 45.41
CA GLY A 450 -1.16 14.56 45.64
C GLY A 450 -1.06 15.38 46.93
N SER A 451 -0.04 15.16 47.78
CA SER A 451 0.11 15.90 49.04
C SER A 451 0.57 17.35 48.87
N GLY A 452 1.14 17.68 47.71
CA GLY A 452 1.81 18.96 47.48
C GLY A 452 3.20 19.07 48.13
N GLN A 453 3.61 18.10 48.96
CA GLN A 453 4.84 18.17 49.73
C GLN A 453 5.71 16.93 49.59
N VAL A 454 7.03 17.12 49.59
CA VAL A 454 8.04 16.05 49.63
C VAL A 454 9.07 16.46 50.68
N ASN A 455 9.29 15.62 51.70
CA ASN A 455 10.24 15.86 52.79
C ASN A 455 10.06 17.23 53.49
N GLY A 456 8.81 17.68 53.63
CA GLY A 456 8.47 18.95 54.31
C GLY A 456 8.62 20.22 53.46
N TYR A 457 9.00 20.10 52.19
CA TYR A 457 9.08 21.21 51.24
C TYR A 457 8.03 21.07 50.13
N ASP A 458 7.69 22.19 49.49
CA ASP A 458 6.80 22.21 48.34
C ASP A 458 7.35 21.32 47.23
N CYS A 459 6.49 20.45 46.70
CA CYS A 459 6.85 19.48 45.70
C CYS A 459 7.28 20.20 44.41
N PRO A 460 8.55 20.10 43.97
CA PRO A 460 9.05 20.92 42.86
C PRO A 460 8.33 20.70 41.52
N PRO A 461 7.91 19.47 41.14
CA PRO A 461 7.14 19.25 39.92
C PRO A 461 5.77 19.94 39.86
N CYS A 462 5.08 20.08 40.99
CA CYS A 462 3.75 20.70 41.03
C CYS A 462 3.71 22.03 41.79
N GLY A 463 4.87 22.56 42.20
CA GLY A 463 4.96 23.85 42.89
C GLY A 463 4.19 23.93 44.22
N GLY A 464 3.85 22.80 44.84
CA GLY A 464 3.04 22.77 46.07
C GLY A 464 1.55 22.43 45.85
N ASP A 465 1.04 22.48 44.62
CA ASP A 465 -0.40 22.32 44.35
C ASP A 465 -0.91 20.88 44.49
N GLY A 466 -0.01 19.90 44.53
CA GLY A 466 -0.34 18.48 44.57
C GLY A 466 -0.95 17.94 43.27
N ARG A 467 -1.34 18.81 42.33
CA ARG A 467 -1.92 18.46 41.02
C ARG A 467 -1.18 19.22 39.92
N MET A 468 -1.31 18.70 38.70
CA MET A 468 -0.82 19.36 37.50
C MET A 468 -1.61 18.84 36.30
N GLU A 469 -1.60 19.60 35.19
CA GLU A 469 -2.22 19.16 33.94
C GLU A 469 -1.57 17.87 33.43
N ARG A 470 -2.39 16.95 32.90
CA ARG A 470 -1.96 15.66 32.35
C ARG A 470 -0.83 15.81 31.34
N GLN A 471 -0.93 16.74 30.39
CA GLN A 471 0.10 16.97 29.38
C GLN A 471 1.45 17.41 29.97
N LEU A 472 1.46 18.07 31.12
CA LEU A 472 2.67 18.46 31.83
C LEU A 472 3.21 17.25 32.60
N ALA A 473 2.34 16.49 33.26
CA ALA A 473 2.73 15.27 33.98
C ALA A 473 3.33 14.20 33.05
N ASP A 474 2.79 14.04 31.84
CA ASP A 474 3.22 13.03 30.87
C ASP A 474 4.53 13.42 30.17
N ARG A 475 4.79 14.73 30.01
CA ARG A 475 6.08 15.24 29.52
C ARG A 475 7.18 15.29 30.57
N TYR A 476 6.82 15.17 31.85
CA TYR A 476 7.76 15.26 32.95
C TYR A 476 8.66 14.01 33.00
N ASP A 477 9.98 14.20 33.03
CA ASP A 477 10.93 13.11 33.25
C ASP A 477 11.03 12.79 34.74
N TRP A 478 10.15 11.89 35.20
CA TRP A 478 10.08 11.46 36.60
C TRP A 478 11.35 10.78 37.09
N SER A 479 12.15 10.20 36.17
CA SER A 479 13.37 9.47 36.50
C SER A 479 14.41 10.39 37.18
N GLN A 480 14.32 11.70 36.94
CA GLN A 480 15.18 12.69 37.59
C GLN A 480 15.00 12.77 39.12
N TYR A 481 13.88 12.26 39.64
CA TYR A 481 13.54 12.25 41.06
C TYR A 481 13.67 10.86 41.69
N ASP A 482 14.25 9.90 40.98
CA ASP A 482 14.65 8.64 41.58
C ASP A 482 15.78 8.90 42.58
N LEU A 483 15.64 8.31 43.77
CA LEU A 483 16.70 8.29 44.77
C LEU A 483 17.80 7.33 44.30
N VAL A 484 19.02 7.85 44.20
CA VAL A 484 20.23 7.11 43.86
C VAL A 484 21.21 7.20 45.01
N THR A 485 22.04 6.17 45.17
CA THR A 485 23.10 6.16 46.18
C THR A 485 24.02 7.36 45.99
N CYS A 486 24.24 8.13 47.06
CA CYS A 486 25.13 9.28 47.01
C CYS A 486 26.55 8.83 46.63
N PRO A 487 27.14 9.32 45.52
CA PRO A 487 28.46 8.90 45.07
C PRO A 487 29.57 9.38 46.02
N SER A 488 29.37 10.52 46.69
CA SER A 488 30.32 11.04 47.66
C SER A 488 30.43 10.09 48.87
N CYS A 489 29.36 9.80 49.62
CA CYS A 489 29.47 8.92 50.79
C CYS A 489 29.30 7.41 50.48
N LYS A 490 29.05 7.03 49.22
CA LYS A 490 28.73 5.65 48.82
C LYS A 490 27.57 5.05 49.63
N GLY A 491 26.58 5.86 49.97
CA GLY A 491 25.40 5.42 50.72
C GLY A 491 25.52 5.46 52.25
N THR A 492 26.68 5.76 52.81
CA THR A 492 26.86 5.74 54.28
C THR A 492 26.20 6.91 55.01
N GLY A 493 25.84 7.99 54.31
CA GLY A 493 25.38 9.24 54.91
C GLY A 493 26.48 10.03 55.62
N GLN A 494 27.67 9.46 55.83
CA GLN A 494 28.75 10.06 56.63
C GLN A 494 30.08 10.12 55.87
N ARG A 495 30.85 11.19 56.08
CA ARG A 495 32.23 11.35 55.64
C ARG A 495 33.06 12.02 56.75
N HIS A 496 34.17 11.38 57.13
CA HIS A 496 35.13 11.89 58.13
C HIS A 496 34.46 12.42 59.40
N ASP A 497 33.64 11.57 60.03
CA ASP A 497 32.95 11.81 61.31
C ASP A 497 31.88 12.92 61.30
N PHE A 498 31.53 13.45 60.11
CA PHE A 498 30.43 14.39 59.91
C PHE A 498 29.43 13.87 58.86
N ASP A 499 28.22 14.41 58.89
CA ASP A 499 27.22 14.13 57.86
C ASP A 499 27.73 14.56 56.48
N CYS A 500 27.47 13.72 55.48
CA CYS A 500 27.91 13.96 54.13
C CYS A 500 27.19 15.18 53.55
N ARG A 501 27.93 16.28 53.32
CA ARG A 501 27.39 17.53 52.78
C ARG A 501 26.65 17.38 51.46
N SER A 502 27.08 16.46 50.59
CA SER A 502 26.47 16.23 49.27
C SER A 502 25.07 15.62 49.34
N CYS A 503 24.73 14.89 50.41
CA CYS A 503 23.40 14.31 50.62
C CYS A 503 22.73 14.74 51.92
N GLY A 504 23.36 15.66 52.68
CA GLY A 504 22.85 16.13 53.98
C GLY A 504 22.71 15.04 55.05
N GLY A 505 23.43 13.92 54.94
CA GLY A 505 23.32 12.80 55.88
C GLY A 505 22.44 11.63 55.42
N GLU A 506 21.62 11.81 54.38
CA GLU A 506 20.59 10.83 53.95
C GLU A 506 21.17 9.59 53.23
N GLY A 507 22.43 9.66 52.79
CA GLY A 507 23.07 8.58 52.01
C GLY A 507 22.53 8.43 50.57
N GLN A 508 21.43 9.09 50.22
CA GLN A 508 20.82 9.09 48.89
C GLN A 508 20.58 10.53 48.41
N VAL A 509 20.56 10.72 47.10
CA VAL A 509 20.27 11.99 46.43
C VAL A 509 19.34 11.75 45.25
N TYR A 510 18.61 12.76 44.80
CA TYR A 510 17.86 12.64 43.56
C TYR A 510 18.81 12.56 42.37
N ARG A 511 18.45 11.78 41.34
CA ARG A 511 19.26 11.64 40.12
C ARG A 511 19.63 12.99 39.48
N ARG A 512 18.72 13.98 39.47
CA ARG A 512 19.01 15.35 38.99
C ARG A 512 20.09 16.09 39.78
N GLN A 513 20.35 15.70 41.02
CA GLN A 513 21.37 16.32 41.88
C GLN A 513 22.77 15.78 41.58
N LEU A 514 22.91 14.65 40.88
CA LEU A 514 24.21 14.08 40.54
C LEU A 514 25.10 15.05 39.74
N ALA A 515 24.51 15.83 38.84
CA ALA A 515 25.22 16.85 38.07
C ALA A 515 25.84 17.96 38.93
N TRP A 516 25.41 18.11 40.19
CA TRP A 516 25.90 19.11 41.14
C TRP A 516 26.81 18.51 42.21
N ILE A 517 27.08 17.20 42.14
CA ILE A 517 27.86 16.43 43.12
C ILE A 517 29.26 16.06 42.57
N GLU A 518 29.56 16.38 41.30
CA GLU A 518 30.89 16.24 40.71
C GLU A 518 31.78 17.46 41.05
N ASP A 519 32.36 17.41 42.26
CA ASP A 519 33.79 17.53 42.60
C ASP A 519 33.96 17.44 44.14
#